data_AF-A0A4S8IXG2-F1
#
_entry.id   AF-A0A4S8IXG2-F1
#
_cell.length_a   1.000
_cell.length_b   1.000
_cell.length_c   1.000
_cell.angle_alpha   90.00
_cell.angle_beta   90.00
_cell.angle_gamma   90.00
#
_symmetry.space_group_name_H-M   'P 1'
#
loop_
_entity.id
_entity.type
_entity.pdbx_description
1 polymer ?
#
loop_
_entity_poly.entity_id
_entity_poly.type
_entity_poly.pdbx_seq_one_letter_code
_entity_poly.pdbx_strand_id
1 'polypeptide(L)'
;MDTAMKRLCLLALLAVAGIAGMERADGAGECGRVPVDRVAFQVVTPCGAATRDSKVVVPGRCCAAVQRFGRNPICLCAIMLSTTSKNAGVKPEIAVTIPKRCNLADRPVGYKCGGQLHVAVRRGAVERELGDLKEWNSDCKLV
;
A
#
# COMPACT_ATOMS: atom_id res chain seq x y z
N MET A 1 -2.53 36.82 25.11
CA MET A 1 -1.61 35.73 24.71
C MET A 1 -0.21 36.27 24.76
N ASP A 2 0.57 35.83 25.74
CA ASP A 2 1.96 36.26 25.93
C ASP A 2 2.79 36.06 24.67
N THR A 3 3.65 37.03 24.37
CA THR A 3 4.55 37.04 23.20
C THR A 3 5.39 35.76 23.12
N ALA A 4 5.68 35.14 24.27
CA ALA A 4 6.33 33.84 24.37
C ALA A 4 5.45 32.71 23.80
N MET A 5 4.19 32.60 24.23
CA MET A 5 3.23 31.58 23.78
C MET A 5 3.02 31.64 22.26
N LYS A 6 2.93 32.85 21.70
CA LYS A 6 2.74 33.07 20.27
C LYS A 6 3.96 32.65 19.45
N ARG A 7 5.17 32.89 19.97
CA ARG A 7 6.43 32.40 19.35
C ARG A 7 6.54 30.89 19.42
N LEU A 8 6.09 30.27 20.52
CA LEU A 8 6.05 28.81 20.62
C LEU A 8 5.06 28.18 19.61
N CYS A 9 3.82 28.70 19.47
CA CYS A 9 2.88 28.17 18.45
C CYS A 9 3.48 28.36 17.02
N LEU A 10 4.16 29.48 16.73
CA LEU A 10 4.77 29.73 15.41
C LEU A 10 5.96 28.79 15.13
N LEU A 11 6.82 28.53 16.10
CA LEU A 11 7.94 27.60 15.96
C LEU A 11 7.45 26.16 15.77
N ALA A 12 6.38 25.78 16.47
CA ALA A 12 5.74 24.47 16.30
C ALA A 12 5.15 24.32 14.88
N LEU A 13 4.46 25.34 14.37
CA LEU A 13 3.95 25.35 12.99
C LEU A 13 5.06 25.23 11.95
N LEU A 14 6.20 25.92 12.15
CA LEU A 14 7.34 25.81 11.24
C LEU A 14 7.98 24.42 11.27
N ALA A 15 8.05 23.80 12.45
CA ALA A 15 8.55 22.43 12.60
C ALA A 15 7.62 21.42 11.91
N VAL A 16 6.30 21.58 12.03
CA VAL A 16 5.30 20.76 11.32
C VAL A 16 5.33 20.98 9.81
N ALA A 17 5.51 22.22 9.35
CA ALA A 17 5.69 22.51 7.92
C ALA A 17 6.99 21.89 7.36
N GLY A 18 8.05 21.85 8.17
CA GLY A 18 9.33 21.23 7.80
C GLY A 18 9.24 19.71 7.59
N ILE A 19 8.40 19.01 8.35
CA ILE A 19 8.15 17.56 8.15
C ILE A 19 7.13 17.27 7.05
N ALA A 20 6.22 18.21 6.76
CA ALA A 20 5.28 18.10 5.62
C ALA A 20 5.97 18.27 4.25
N GLY A 21 7.10 18.98 4.22
CA GLY A 21 7.91 19.23 3.01
C GLY A 21 8.98 18.19 2.71
N MET A 22 9.15 17.15 3.54
CA MET A 22 10.04 16.05 3.20
C MET A 22 9.34 15.14 2.19
N GLU A 23 9.43 15.55 0.92
CA GLU A 23 9.19 14.68 -0.24
C GLU A 23 9.87 13.35 0.05
N ARG A 24 9.04 12.32 0.15
CA ARG A 24 9.48 10.97 0.47
C ARG A 24 10.54 10.62 -0.56
N ALA A 25 11.77 10.36 -0.10
CA ALA A 25 12.66 9.52 -0.85
C ALA A 25 11.96 8.17 -0.95
N ASP A 26 11.19 7.95 -2.03
CA ASP A 26 10.64 6.66 -2.40
C ASP A 26 11.84 5.75 -2.71
N GLY A 27 12.47 5.24 -1.65
CA GLY A 27 13.28 4.04 -1.74
C GLY A 27 12.42 2.99 -2.46
N ALA A 28 13.00 2.30 -3.43
CA ALA A 28 12.29 1.31 -4.22
C ALA A 28 11.53 0.36 -3.27
N GLY A 29 10.20 0.48 -3.23
CA GLY A 29 9.35 -0.34 -2.36
C GLY A 29 9.35 -1.79 -2.82
N GLU A 30 8.54 -2.65 -2.19
CA GLU A 30 8.46 -4.08 -2.52
C GLU A 30 8.21 -4.37 -4.02
N CYS A 31 7.60 -3.43 -4.75
CA CYS A 31 7.34 -3.50 -6.19
C CYS A 31 8.20 -2.53 -7.03
N GLY A 32 9.34 -2.08 -6.50
CA GLY A 32 10.26 -1.14 -7.15
C GLY A 32 9.78 0.30 -7.06
N ARG A 33 9.81 1.03 -8.19
CA ARG A 33 9.40 2.45 -8.27
C ARG A 33 7.89 2.67 -8.22
N VAL A 34 7.08 1.60 -8.32
CA VAL A 34 5.63 1.71 -8.35
C VAL A 34 5.06 1.33 -6.99
N PRO A 35 4.19 2.15 -6.39
CA PRO A 35 3.60 1.83 -5.10
C PRO A 35 2.74 0.57 -5.20
N VAL A 36 2.86 -0.28 -4.19
CA VAL A 36 2.18 -1.59 -4.11
C VAL A 36 0.67 -1.49 -4.35
N ASP A 37 0.01 -0.43 -3.87
CA ASP A 37 -1.44 -0.22 -4.06
C ASP A 37 -1.83 -0.04 -5.53
N ARG A 38 -1.02 0.71 -6.30
CA ARG A 38 -1.26 0.91 -7.73
C ARG A 38 -1.06 -0.38 -8.50
N VAL A 39 -0.04 -1.15 -8.15
CA VAL A 39 0.21 -2.46 -8.76
C VAL A 39 -0.93 -3.42 -8.41
N ALA A 40 -1.36 -3.45 -7.14
CA ALA A 40 -2.48 -4.26 -6.69
C ALA A 40 -3.75 -3.92 -7.47
N PHE A 41 -4.08 -2.63 -7.63
CA PHE A 41 -5.20 -2.20 -8.46
C PHE A 41 -5.07 -2.70 -9.91
N GLN A 42 -3.92 -2.52 -10.55
CA GLN A 42 -3.66 -2.96 -11.93
C GLN A 42 -3.81 -4.47 -12.14
N VAL A 43 -3.49 -5.28 -11.13
CA VAL A 43 -3.68 -6.74 -11.19
C VAL A 43 -5.12 -7.11 -10.87
N VAL A 44 -5.72 -6.50 -9.86
CA VAL A 44 -7.08 -6.82 -9.39
C VAL A 44 -8.14 -6.42 -10.41
N THR A 45 -8.04 -5.27 -11.07
CA THR A 45 -9.04 -4.83 -12.06
C THR A 45 -9.29 -5.86 -13.17
N PRO A 46 -8.26 -6.40 -13.85
CA PRO A 46 -8.46 -7.46 -14.83
C PRO A 46 -8.73 -8.83 -14.20
N CYS A 47 -8.25 -9.12 -12.99
CA CYS A 47 -8.35 -10.44 -12.37
C CYS A 47 -9.54 -10.63 -11.42
N GLY A 48 -10.28 -9.57 -11.05
CA GLY A 48 -11.10 -9.51 -9.83
C GLY A 48 -12.05 -10.69 -9.62
N ALA A 49 -12.74 -11.13 -10.67
CA ALA A 49 -13.61 -12.30 -10.59
C ALA A 49 -12.82 -13.62 -10.43
N ALA A 50 -11.73 -13.77 -11.19
CA ALA A 50 -10.86 -14.95 -11.12
C ALA A 50 -10.09 -15.05 -9.79
N THR A 51 -9.84 -13.94 -9.11
CA THR A 51 -9.22 -13.91 -7.76
C THR A 51 -10.18 -14.29 -6.63
N ARG A 52 -11.49 -14.31 -6.91
CA ARG A 52 -12.55 -14.64 -5.94
C ARG A 52 -13.09 -16.05 -6.14
N ASP A 53 -13.08 -16.53 -7.38
CA ASP A 53 -13.61 -17.84 -7.78
C ASP A 53 -12.65 -18.56 -8.74
N SER A 54 -12.26 -19.79 -8.37
CA SER A 54 -11.36 -20.64 -9.14
C SER A 54 -11.97 -21.17 -10.45
N LYS A 55 -13.30 -21.13 -10.59
CA LYS A 55 -14.03 -21.61 -11.77
C LYS A 55 -14.08 -20.55 -12.88
N VAL A 56 -13.93 -19.27 -12.55
CA VAL A 56 -14.06 -18.17 -13.52
C VAL A 56 -12.85 -18.09 -14.43
N VAL A 57 -13.02 -18.25 -15.74
CA VAL A 57 -11.95 -18.17 -16.75
C VAL A 57 -11.10 -16.91 -16.57
N VAL A 58 -9.78 -17.07 -16.59
CA VAL A 58 -8.85 -15.95 -16.40
C VAL A 58 -8.71 -15.19 -17.72
N PRO A 59 -8.99 -13.88 -17.76
CA PRO A 59 -8.82 -13.11 -18.99
C PRO A 59 -7.31 -12.92 -19.30
N GLY A 60 -6.93 -12.88 -20.57
CA GLY A 60 -5.52 -12.73 -20.97
C GLY A 60 -4.81 -11.52 -20.36
N ARG A 61 -5.54 -10.39 -20.22
CA ARG A 61 -5.06 -9.18 -19.51
C ARG A 61 -4.68 -9.43 -18.05
N CYS A 62 -5.38 -10.33 -17.36
CA CYS A 62 -5.04 -10.74 -16.00
C CYS A 62 -3.73 -11.53 -16.00
N CYS A 63 -3.58 -12.49 -16.92
CA CYS A 63 -2.34 -13.26 -17.02
C CYS A 63 -1.12 -12.39 -17.34
N ALA A 64 -1.25 -11.41 -18.23
CA ALA A 64 -0.18 -10.46 -18.52
C ALA A 64 0.21 -9.61 -17.29
N ALA A 65 -0.78 -9.13 -16.51
CA ALA A 65 -0.52 -8.39 -15.28
C ALA A 65 0.17 -9.26 -14.23
N VAL A 66 -0.29 -10.50 -14.03
CA VAL A 66 0.30 -11.45 -13.10
C VAL A 66 1.70 -11.90 -13.55
N GLN A 67 1.96 -12.04 -14.85
CA GLN A 67 3.30 -12.33 -15.36
C GLN A 67 4.29 -11.20 -15.07
N ARG A 68 3.84 -9.95 -15.18
CA ARG A 68 4.68 -8.77 -14.97
C ARG A 68 5.10 -8.60 -13.51
N PHE A 69 4.17 -8.78 -12.58
CA PHE A 69 4.40 -8.50 -11.16
C PHE A 69 4.59 -9.76 -10.29
N GLY A 70 4.09 -10.91 -10.74
CA GLY A 70 4.14 -12.17 -9.99
C GLY A 70 5.45 -12.94 -10.08
N ARG A 71 6.39 -12.49 -10.91
CA ARG A 71 7.77 -13.00 -10.94
C ARG A 71 8.60 -12.59 -9.71
N ASN A 72 8.26 -11.45 -9.10
CA ASN A 72 8.92 -11.00 -7.88
C ASN A 72 8.08 -11.45 -6.66
N PRO A 73 8.54 -12.44 -5.89
CA PRO A 73 7.76 -12.98 -4.79
C PRO A 73 7.55 -11.96 -3.64
N ILE A 74 8.47 -11.00 -3.48
CA ILE A 74 8.34 -9.91 -2.50
C ILE A 74 7.20 -8.97 -2.91
N CYS A 75 7.21 -8.50 -4.16
CA CYS A 75 6.15 -7.65 -4.71
C CYS A 75 4.78 -8.36 -4.68
N LEU A 76 4.75 -9.65 -5.05
CA LEU A 76 3.52 -10.43 -5.04
C LEU A 76 2.94 -10.56 -3.63
N CYS A 77 3.77 -10.76 -2.60
CA CYS A 77 3.27 -10.77 -1.23
C CYS A 77 2.78 -9.41 -0.77
N ALA A 78 3.46 -8.33 -1.12
CA ALA A 78 3.01 -6.99 -0.81
C ALA A 78 1.65 -6.68 -1.44
N ILE A 79 1.43 -7.12 -2.70
CA ILE A 79 0.13 -7.02 -3.38
C ILE A 79 -0.94 -7.78 -2.62
N MET A 80 -0.69 -9.03 -2.22
CA MET A 80 -1.69 -9.83 -1.48
C MET A 80 -2.03 -9.25 -0.11
N LEU A 81 -1.05 -8.63 0.57
CA LEU A 81 -1.25 -7.98 1.87
C LEU A 81 -1.79 -6.55 1.77
N SER A 82 -1.88 -5.98 0.56
CA SER A 82 -2.30 -4.59 0.35
C SER A 82 -3.76 -4.37 0.73
N THR A 83 -4.07 -3.13 1.09
CA THR A 83 -5.43 -2.65 1.31
C THR A 83 -6.30 -2.82 0.07
N THR A 84 -5.76 -2.58 -1.13
CA THR A 84 -6.51 -2.76 -2.38
C THR A 84 -6.98 -4.19 -2.57
N SER A 85 -6.10 -5.17 -2.37
CA SER A 85 -6.44 -6.58 -2.57
C SER A 85 -7.46 -7.06 -1.55
N LYS A 86 -7.31 -6.62 -0.29
CA LYS A 86 -8.27 -6.90 0.79
C LYS A 86 -9.65 -6.31 0.49
N ASN A 87 -9.70 -5.02 0.12
CA ASN A 87 -10.95 -4.33 -0.19
C ASN A 87 -11.64 -4.89 -1.44
N ALA A 88 -10.84 -5.39 -2.39
CA ALA A 88 -11.36 -6.08 -3.56
C ALA A 88 -11.74 -7.54 -3.29
N GLY A 89 -11.72 -8.02 -2.05
CA GLY A 89 -12.15 -9.37 -1.69
C GLY A 89 -11.32 -10.48 -2.33
N VAL A 90 -10.04 -10.21 -2.65
CA VAL A 90 -9.12 -11.21 -3.19
C VAL A 90 -8.94 -12.32 -2.16
N LYS A 91 -9.25 -13.56 -2.54
CA LYS A 91 -9.00 -14.73 -1.71
C LYS A 91 -7.61 -15.28 -2.04
N PRO A 92 -6.61 -15.17 -1.15
CA PRO A 92 -5.26 -15.61 -1.46
C PRO A 92 -5.21 -17.09 -1.85
N GLU A 93 -6.07 -17.94 -1.28
CA GLU A 93 -6.19 -19.36 -1.59
C GLU A 93 -6.56 -19.62 -3.06
N ILE A 94 -7.40 -18.75 -3.63
CA ILE A 94 -7.78 -18.80 -5.05
C ILE A 94 -6.75 -18.08 -5.91
N ALA A 95 -6.27 -16.92 -5.46
CA ALA A 95 -5.36 -16.08 -6.22
C ALA A 95 -4.00 -16.77 -6.49
N VAL A 96 -3.49 -17.59 -5.55
CA VAL A 96 -2.28 -18.40 -5.80
C VAL A 96 -2.45 -19.41 -6.93
N THR A 97 -3.68 -19.77 -7.30
CA THR A 97 -3.94 -20.65 -8.44
C THR A 97 -3.90 -19.92 -9.78
N ILE A 98 -4.03 -18.58 -9.81
CA ILE A 98 -4.04 -17.80 -11.05
C ILE A 98 -2.78 -18.06 -11.90
N PRO A 99 -1.54 -18.05 -11.35
CA PRO A 99 -0.37 -18.31 -12.17
C PRO A 99 -0.36 -19.72 -12.81
N LYS A 100 -0.96 -20.72 -12.14
CA LYS A 100 -1.17 -22.07 -12.71
C LYS A 100 -2.17 -22.02 -13.87
N ARG A 101 -3.29 -21.32 -13.69
CA ARG A 101 -4.36 -21.18 -14.69
C ARG A 101 -3.93 -20.36 -15.91
N CYS A 102 -2.96 -19.47 -15.72
CA CYS A 102 -2.30 -18.70 -16.79
C CYS A 102 -1.12 -19.43 -17.44
N ASN A 103 -0.79 -20.66 -17.01
CA ASN A 103 0.34 -21.45 -17.52
C ASN A 103 1.68 -20.68 -17.52
N LEU A 104 1.98 -19.95 -16.43
CA LEU A 104 3.21 -19.17 -16.30
C LEU A 104 4.37 -20.09 -15.88
N ALA A 105 5.45 -20.13 -16.68
CA ALA A 105 6.62 -20.97 -16.42
C ALA A 105 7.41 -20.56 -15.17
N ASP A 106 7.52 -19.26 -14.88
CA ASP A 106 8.29 -18.71 -13.76
C ASP A 106 7.47 -18.56 -12.46
N ARG A 107 6.52 -19.46 -12.20
CA ARG A 107 5.62 -19.33 -11.05
C ARG A 107 6.37 -19.59 -9.74
N PRO A 108 6.29 -18.70 -8.73
CA PRO A 108 6.81 -18.99 -7.39
C PRO A 108 6.01 -20.15 -6.76
N VAL A 109 6.64 -21.30 -6.58
CA VAL A 109 6.05 -22.48 -5.92
C VAL A 109 6.58 -22.55 -4.49
N GLY A 110 5.68 -22.68 -3.50
CA GLY A 110 6.06 -22.81 -2.09
C GLY A 110 6.40 -21.51 -1.36
N TYR A 111 6.17 -20.34 -1.96
CA TYR A 111 6.43 -19.06 -1.30
C TYR A 111 5.36 -18.73 -0.26
N LYS A 112 5.77 -18.41 0.97
CA LYS A 112 4.89 -18.00 2.07
C LYS A 112 4.98 -16.49 2.27
N CYS A 113 3.86 -15.80 2.16
CA CYS A 113 3.73 -14.40 2.58
C CYS A 113 3.53 -14.34 4.10
N GLY A 114 4.23 -13.45 4.82
CA GLY A 114 3.99 -13.26 6.26
C GLY A 114 5.19 -13.40 7.21
N GLY A 115 6.38 -13.81 6.74
CA GLY A 115 7.59 -13.87 7.59
C GLY A 115 8.14 -12.47 7.90
N GLN A 116 8.35 -12.17 9.18
CA GLN A 116 8.57 -10.84 9.80
C GLN A 116 9.86 -10.08 9.38
N LEU A 117 10.12 -9.94 8.08
CA LEU A 117 11.05 -8.95 7.56
C LEU A 117 10.32 -7.98 6.62
N HIS A 118 9.12 -7.58 7.02
CA HIS A 118 8.39 -6.51 6.33
C HIS A 118 8.67 -5.29 7.20
N VAL A 119 9.64 -4.48 6.78
CA VAL A 119 9.77 -3.12 7.32
C VAL A 119 8.47 -2.43 6.95
N ALA A 120 7.51 -2.46 7.87
CA ALA A 120 6.23 -1.79 7.73
C ALA A 120 6.50 -0.29 7.76
N VAL A 121 6.80 0.30 6.60
CA VAL A 121 6.68 1.75 6.43
C VAL A 121 5.19 2.04 6.54
N ARG A 122 4.78 2.42 7.75
CA ARG A 122 3.39 2.63 8.14
C ARG A 122 2.70 3.59 7.16
N ARG A 123 1.90 3.06 6.25
CA ARG A 123 1.00 3.88 5.40
C ARG A 123 -0.14 4.54 6.20
N GLY A 124 -0.33 4.16 7.47
CA GLY A 124 -1.38 4.66 8.36
C GLY A 124 -0.95 5.75 9.36
N ALA A 125 0.22 6.36 9.22
CA ALA A 125 0.61 7.48 10.10
C ALA A 125 -0.07 8.80 9.71
N VAL A 126 -0.44 9.00 8.44
CA VAL A 126 -1.02 10.27 7.98
C VAL A 126 -2.46 10.48 8.44
N GLU A 127 -3.23 9.40 8.61
CA GLU A 127 -4.65 9.51 9.01
C GLU A 127 -4.84 9.74 10.52
N ARG A 128 -3.80 9.46 11.32
CA ARG A 128 -3.80 9.72 12.77
C ARG A 128 -3.44 11.17 13.11
N GLU A 129 -2.61 11.81 12.30
CA GLU A 129 -2.22 13.22 12.48
C GLU A 129 -3.36 14.20 12.22
N LEU A 130 -4.37 13.80 11.42
CA LEU A 130 -5.56 14.62 11.16
C LEU A 130 -6.49 14.73 12.38
N GLY A 131 -6.38 13.81 13.35
CA GLY A 131 -7.09 13.86 14.61
C GLY A 131 -6.47 14.84 15.62
N ASP A 132 -5.14 14.85 15.70
CA ASP A 132 -4.35 15.70 16.61
C ASP A 132 -4.46 17.19 16.27
N LEU A 133 -4.53 17.53 14.98
CA LEU A 133 -4.79 18.90 14.50
C LEU A 133 -6.11 19.49 15.00
N LYS A 134 -7.13 18.66 15.26
CA LYS A 134 -8.44 19.12 15.72
C LYS A 134 -8.45 19.41 17.23
N GLU A 135 -7.66 18.66 17.99
CA GLU A 135 -7.43 18.89 19.43
C GLU A 135 -6.56 20.14 19.63
N TRP A 136 -5.44 20.27 18.88
CA TRP A 136 -4.51 21.41 19.00
C TRP A 136 -5.11 22.77 18.57
N ASN A 137 -6.04 22.78 17.62
CA ASN A 137 -6.74 24.00 17.20
C ASN A 137 -7.68 24.55 18.29
N SER A 138 -8.02 23.75 19.31
CA SER A 138 -8.81 24.20 20.45
C SER A 138 -7.94 24.93 21.49
N ASP A 139 -6.63 24.62 21.57
CA ASP A 139 -5.68 25.21 22.52
C ASP A 139 -4.93 26.44 21.95
N CYS A 140 -4.45 26.42 20.70
CA CYS A 140 -3.93 27.63 20.02
C CYS A 140 -5.10 28.30 19.25
N LYS A 141 -6.06 28.91 19.95
CA LYS A 141 -7.08 29.77 19.35
C LYS A 141 -6.42 31.02 18.77
N LEU A 142 -5.83 30.90 17.59
CA LEU A 142 -5.44 32.03 16.75
C LEU A 142 -6.73 32.74 16.33
N VAL A 143 -6.76 34.06 16.55
CA VAL A 143 -7.75 35.00 16.00
C VAL A 143 -8.04 34.70 14.53
#